data_AF-A0A2G8RTB2-F1
#
_entry.id   AF-A0A2G8RTB2-F1
#
_cell.length_a   1.000
_cell.length_b   1.000
_cell.length_c   1.000
_cell.angle_alpha   90.00
_cell.angle_beta   90.00
_cell.angle_gamma   90.00
#
_symmetry.space_group_name_H-M   'P 1'
#
loop_
_entity.id
_entity.type
_entity.pdbx_description
1 polymer ?
#
loop_
_entity_poly.entity_id
_entity_poly.type
_entity_poly.pdbx_seq_one_letter_code
_entity_poly.pdbx_strand_id
1 'polypeptide(L)'
;MSEDADHPKLTLRWVPGHTGVKGNEFADLEAKRAAQGASESSSHRRLPRLLRKPLPISAAKIKLAFVTSLSKKATKAWRDSGRGRRFLSIDPALPSSKYMKAIKSLSRRQAAVLFQLRSGHVPLNAHLHRISRAPSSTCPACASAPETVLHYLLVCPAYANARDRYLSGLGRRSRDLSTLLGTPDAWEPLLRYVGSTRRFAHTFGDVAPQQVQRDQQQAPRGPQRRRHASR
;
A
#
# COMPACT_ATOMS: atom_id res chain seq x y z
N MET A 1 20.30 -53.46 -42.60
CA MET A 1 18.96 -53.95 -42.24
C MET A 1 18.36 -52.91 -41.31
N SER A 2 17.50 -52.07 -41.86
CA SER A 2 16.98 -50.86 -41.24
C SER A 2 15.74 -51.22 -40.43
N GLU A 3 15.78 -51.05 -39.11
CA GLU A 3 14.60 -51.15 -38.25
C GLU A 3 13.76 -49.88 -38.40
N ASP A 4 12.71 -49.95 -39.22
CA ASP A 4 11.63 -48.95 -39.26
C ASP A 4 10.81 -49.07 -37.98
N ALA A 5 11.22 -48.38 -36.92
CA ALA A 5 10.43 -48.23 -35.71
C ALA A 5 9.20 -47.34 -36.01
N ASP A 6 8.02 -47.95 -36.08
CA ASP A 6 6.73 -47.25 -36.22
C ASP A 6 6.50 -46.36 -34.98
N HIS A 7 6.80 -45.07 -35.12
CA HIS A 7 6.59 -44.09 -34.07
C HIS A 7 5.17 -43.51 -34.14
N PRO A 8 4.41 -43.51 -33.03
CA PRO A 8 3.06 -43.00 -33.02
C PRO A 8 3.02 -41.52 -33.40
N LYS A 9 2.20 -41.18 -34.39
CA LYS A 9 2.01 -39.79 -34.85
C LYS A 9 1.22 -39.00 -33.80
N LEU A 10 1.92 -38.14 -33.06
CA LEU A 10 1.33 -37.31 -32.00
C LEU A 10 0.96 -35.92 -32.52
N THR A 11 -0.23 -35.43 -32.21
CA THR A 11 -0.67 -34.05 -32.51
C THR A 11 -0.96 -33.30 -31.22
N LEU A 12 -0.29 -32.17 -31.01
CA LEU A 12 -0.51 -31.29 -29.86
C LEU A 12 -1.47 -30.16 -30.25
N ARG A 13 -2.48 -29.90 -29.41
CA ARG A 13 -3.43 -28.80 -29.59
C ARG A 13 -3.59 -28.04 -28.28
N TRP A 14 -3.59 -26.71 -28.36
CA TRP A 14 -3.86 -25.86 -27.20
C TRP A 14 -5.37 -25.66 -27.04
N VAL A 15 -5.83 -25.64 -25.79
CA VAL A 15 -7.21 -25.38 -25.41
C VAL A 15 -7.23 -24.37 -24.25
N PRO A 16 -8.09 -23.34 -24.29
CA PRO A 16 -8.19 -22.37 -23.21
C PRO A 16 -8.76 -23.00 -21.93
N GLY A 17 -8.17 -22.64 -20.78
CA GLY A 17 -8.70 -22.99 -19.45
C GLY A 17 -10.00 -22.25 -19.12
N HIS A 18 -10.85 -22.86 -18.30
CA HIS A 18 -12.06 -22.24 -17.72
C HIS A 18 -13.11 -21.72 -18.74
N THR A 19 -13.25 -22.41 -19.87
CA THR A 19 -14.18 -22.02 -20.95
C THR A 19 -15.33 -23.01 -21.18
N GLY A 20 -15.57 -23.97 -20.27
CA GLY A 20 -16.63 -24.97 -20.45
C GLY A 20 -16.24 -26.19 -21.29
N VAL A 21 -14.98 -26.30 -21.73
CA VAL A 21 -14.53 -27.46 -22.51
C VAL A 21 -14.43 -28.68 -21.60
N LYS A 22 -15.48 -29.51 -21.62
CA LYS A 22 -15.70 -30.67 -20.73
C LYS A 22 -14.45 -31.51 -20.47
N GLY A 23 -13.69 -31.86 -21.52
CA GLY A 23 -12.47 -32.67 -21.38
C GLY A 23 -11.33 -31.97 -20.65
N ASN A 24 -11.13 -30.67 -20.91
CA ASN A 24 -10.12 -29.85 -20.24
C ASN A 24 -10.49 -29.62 -18.77
N GLU A 25 -11.76 -29.37 -18.49
CA GLU A 25 -12.26 -29.17 -17.12
C GLU A 25 -12.15 -30.44 -16.28
N PHE A 26 -12.46 -31.60 -16.86
CA PHE A 26 -12.27 -32.88 -16.19
C PHE A 26 -10.79 -33.15 -15.89
N ALA A 27 -9.89 -32.87 -16.84
CA ALA A 27 -8.46 -33.02 -16.63
C ALA A 27 -7.94 -32.08 -15.51
N ASP A 28 -8.36 -30.81 -15.49
CA ASP A 28 -8.01 -29.85 -14.44
C ASP A 28 -8.54 -30.27 -13.06
N LEU A 29 -9.77 -30.80 -13.00
CA LEU A 29 -10.36 -31.34 -11.77
C LEU A 29 -9.53 -32.49 -11.19
N GLU A 30 -9.19 -33.48 -12.02
CA GLU A 30 -8.40 -34.64 -11.58
C GLU A 30 -6.96 -34.24 -11.22
N ALA A 31 -6.35 -33.30 -11.95
CA ALA A 31 -5.05 -32.74 -11.60
C ALA A 31 -5.07 -32.03 -10.24
N LYS A 32 -6.13 -31.27 -9.94
CA LYS A 32 -6.34 -30.63 -8.64
C LYS A 32 -6.54 -31.66 -7.52
N ARG A 33 -7.33 -32.71 -7.76
CA ARG A 33 -7.51 -33.81 -6.79
C ARG A 33 -6.18 -34.48 -6.47
N ALA A 34 -5.40 -34.85 -7.48
CA ALA A 34 -4.09 -35.47 -7.29
C ALA A 34 -3.10 -34.55 -6.52
N ALA A 35 -3.25 -33.23 -6.64
CA ALA A 35 -2.42 -32.26 -5.91
C ALA A 35 -2.78 -32.09 -4.42
N GLN A 36 -3.90 -32.66 -3.94
CA GLN A 36 -4.32 -32.56 -2.54
C GLN A 36 -3.52 -33.45 -1.58
N GLY A 37 -2.85 -34.49 -2.09
CA GLY A 37 -1.99 -35.35 -1.29
C GLY A 37 -1.86 -36.76 -1.85
N ALA A 38 -1.02 -37.57 -1.20
CA ALA A 38 -0.74 -38.95 -1.65
C ALA A 38 -1.97 -39.87 -1.55
N SER A 39 -2.94 -39.57 -0.68
CA SER A 39 -4.20 -40.33 -0.53
C SER A 39 -5.14 -40.16 -1.73
N GLU A 40 -5.11 -38.99 -2.35
CA GLU A 40 -5.96 -38.62 -3.50
C GLU A 40 -5.28 -38.91 -4.85
N SER A 41 -4.01 -39.31 -4.81
CA SER A 41 -3.25 -39.68 -5.99
C SER A 41 -3.46 -41.15 -6.34
N SER A 42 -3.27 -41.46 -7.62
CA SER A 42 -3.31 -42.85 -8.07
C SER A 42 -2.24 -43.68 -7.34
N SER A 43 -2.58 -44.92 -7.01
CA SER A 43 -1.62 -45.83 -6.40
C SER A 43 -0.37 -45.99 -7.28
N HIS A 44 0.80 -46.07 -6.65
CA HIS A 44 2.10 -46.10 -7.34
C HIS A 44 2.19 -47.19 -8.42
N ARG A 45 1.55 -48.35 -8.18
CA ARG A 45 1.50 -49.47 -9.13
C ARG A 45 0.69 -49.15 -10.39
N ARG A 46 -0.30 -48.25 -10.33
CA ARG A 46 -1.12 -47.81 -11.47
C ARG A 46 -0.42 -46.78 -12.35
N LEU A 47 0.64 -46.13 -11.86
CA LEU A 47 1.39 -45.17 -12.65
C LEU A 47 2.29 -45.89 -13.68
N PRO A 48 2.48 -45.32 -14.89
CA PRO A 48 3.50 -45.76 -15.83
C PRO A 48 4.89 -45.79 -15.19
N ARG A 49 5.76 -46.73 -15.57
CA ARG A 49 7.10 -46.90 -14.97
C ARG A 49 7.92 -45.59 -14.95
N LEU A 50 7.78 -44.75 -15.98
CA LEU A 50 8.46 -43.46 -16.09
C LEU A 50 8.00 -42.44 -15.02
N LEU A 51 6.76 -42.52 -14.56
CA LEU A 51 6.15 -41.59 -13.58
C LEU A 51 6.19 -42.10 -12.13
N ARG A 52 6.81 -43.27 -11.90
CA ARG A 52 6.99 -43.85 -10.56
C ARG A 52 8.15 -43.24 -9.77
N LYS A 53 8.98 -42.42 -10.42
CA LYS A 53 10.09 -41.72 -9.78
C LYS A 53 9.56 -40.56 -8.93
N PRO A 54 10.20 -40.23 -7.80
CA PRO A 54 9.81 -39.07 -7.01
C PRO A 54 9.89 -37.81 -7.86
N LEU A 55 8.89 -36.94 -7.73
CA LEU A 55 8.89 -35.66 -8.41
C LEU A 55 10.04 -34.79 -7.89
N PRO A 56 10.70 -34.02 -8.76
CA PRO A 56 11.72 -33.08 -8.32
C PRO A 56 11.10 -32.03 -7.40
N ILE A 57 11.83 -31.65 -6.35
CA ILE A 57 11.35 -30.61 -5.44
C ILE A 57 11.41 -29.28 -6.17
N SER A 58 10.27 -28.59 -6.25
CA SER A 58 10.22 -27.25 -6.83
C SER A 58 10.98 -26.26 -5.95
N ALA A 59 12.13 -25.79 -6.43
CA ALA A 59 12.90 -24.73 -5.77
C ALA A 59 12.04 -23.48 -5.51
N ALA A 60 11.10 -23.17 -6.40
CA ALA A 60 10.14 -22.08 -6.21
C ALA A 60 9.22 -22.31 -4.99
N LYS A 61 8.71 -23.54 -4.81
CA LYS A 61 7.86 -23.90 -3.67
C LYS A 61 8.63 -23.82 -2.35
N ILE A 62 9.88 -24.31 -2.32
CA ILE A 62 10.75 -24.18 -1.14
C ILE A 62 10.96 -22.71 -0.79
N LYS A 63 11.36 -21.89 -1.78
CA LYS A 63 11.57 -20.45 -1.59
C LYS A 63 10.31 -19.76 -1.05
N LEU A 64 9.14 -20.07 -1.62
CA LEU A 64 7.87 -19.52 -1.17
C LEU A 64 7.57 -19.88 0.28
N ALA A 65 7.74 -21.15 0.66
CA ALA A 65 7.52 -21.62 2.04
C ALA A 65 8.48 -20.91 3.01
N PHE A 66 9.75 -20.78 2.63
CA PHE A 66 10.77 -20.09 3.42
C PHE A 66 10.44 -18.61 3.62
N VAL A 67 10.15 -17.87 2.54
CA VAL A 67 9.78 -16.44 2.59
C VAL A 67 8.50 -16.24 3.40
N THR A 68 7.52 -17.15 3.30
CA THR A 68 6.29 -17.11 4.11
C THR A 68 6.60 -17.27 5.59
N SER A 69 7.47 -18.22 5.95
CA SER A 69 7.91 -18.43 7.32
C SER A 69 8.66 -17.21 7.88
N LEU A 70 9.58 -16.63 7.09
CA LEU A 70 10.27 -15.40 7.46
C LEU A 70 9.31 -14.23 7.67
N SER A 71 8.34 -14.05 6.77
CA SER A 71 7.35 -12.97 6.87
C SER A 71 6.50 -13.09 8.14
N LYS A 72 6.11 -14.30 8.55
CA LYS A 72 5.41 -14.56 9.81
C LYS A 72 6.27 -14.20 11.02
N LYS A 73 7.53 -14.64 11.05
CA LYS A 73 8.48 -14.33 12.14
C LYS A 73 8.74 -12.81 12.23
N ALA A 74 8.99 -12.16 11.11
CA ALA A 74 9.21 -10.71 11.04
C ALA A 74 7.97 -9.93 11.51
N THR A 75 6.77 -10.37 11.11
CA THR A 75 5.51 -9.75 11.55
C THR A 75 5.33 -9.83 13.07
N LYS A 76 5.59 -11.01 13.64
CA LYS A 76 5.53 -11.22 15.09
C LYS A 76 6.57 -10.33 15.80
N ALA A 77 7.83 -10.40 15.41
CA ALA A 77 8.91 -9.61 16.00
C ALA A 77 8.63 -8.10 15.93
N TRP A 78 8.06 -7.61 14.83
CA TRP A 78 7.66 -6.21 14.70
C TRP A 78 6.57 -5.83 15.71
N ARG A 79 5.48 -6.61 15.78
CA ARG A 79 4.36 -6.36 16.70
C ARG A 79 4.78 -6.42 18.17
N ASP A 80 5.68 -7.34 18.50
CA ASP A 80 6.21 -7.52 19.85
C ASP A 80 7.24 -6.45 20.24
N SER A 81 7.73 -5.66 19.28
CA SER A 81 8.66 -4.56 19.55
C SER A 81 7.96 -3.35 20.16
N GLY A 82 8.68 -2.59 21.00
CA GLY A 82 8.15 -1.33 21.56
C GLY A 82 7.83 -0.27 20.50
N ARG A 83 8.45 -0.33 19.31
CA ARG A 83 8.10 0.53 18.16
C ARG A 83 6.80 0.07 17.49
N GLY A 84 6.64 -1.23 17.27
CA GLY A 84 5.42 -1.80 16.71
C GLY A 84 4.21 -1.46 17.57
N ARG A 85 4.28 -1.71 18.89
CA ARG A 85 3.20 -1.35 19.82
C ARG A 85 2.79 0.12 19.74
N ARG A 86 3.75 1.04 19.69
CA ARG A 86 3.46 2.48 19.54
C ARG A 86 2.83 2.83 18.20
N PHE A 87 3.23 2.16 17.11
CA PHE A 87 2.68 2.41 15.77
C PHE A 87 1.28 1.83 15.57
N LEU A 88 0.88 0.82 16.36
CA LEU A 88 -0.45 0.21 16.27
C LEU A 88 -1.58 1.17 16.60
N SER A 89 -1.34 2.20 17.42
CA SER A 89 -2.34 3.24 17.69
C SER A 89 -2.64 4.11 16.48
N ILE A 90 -1.72 4.19 15.51
CA ILE A 90 -1.86 4.97 14.27
C ILE A 90 -2.32 4.11 13.10
N ASP A 91 -1.83 2.87 13.02
CA ASP A 91 -2.16 1.95 11.94
C ASP A 91 -2.17 0.50 12.44
N PRO A 92 -3.36 0.02 12.87
CA PRO A 92 -3.53 -1.34 13.38
C PRO A 92 -3.23 -2.42 12.34
N ALA A 93 -3.24 -2.08 11.04
CA ALA A 93 -2.98 -3.04 9.98
C ALA A 93 -1.48 -3.35 9.81
N LEU A 94 -0.58 -2.63 10.49
CA LEU A 94 0.86 -2.88 10.36
C LEU A 94 1.28 -4.27 10.90
N PRO A 95 2.27 -4.90 10.26
CA PRO A 95 2.96 -4.47 9.03
C PRO A 95 2.09 -4.75 7.78
N SER A 96 1.85 -3.73 6.93
CA SER A 96 1.12 -3.89 5.67
C SER A 96 1.73 -3.07 4.54
N SER A 97 1.49 -3.50 3.30
CA SER A 97 1.89 -2.74 2.12
C SER A 97 0.94 -1.58 1.78
N LYS A 98 -0.19 -1.44 2.49
CA LYS A 98 -1.22 -0.43 2.19
C LYS A 98 -0.65 0.99 2.25
N TYR A 99 0.10 1.29 3.31
CA TYR A 99 0.75 2.59 3.46
C TYR A 99 1.71 2.88 2.30
N MET A 100 2.59 1.93 1.96
CA MET A 100 3.56 2.09 0.88
C MET A 100 2.88 2.31 -0.48
N LYS A 101 1.76 1.65 -0.73
CA LYS A 101 0.95 1.88 -1.93
C LYS A 101 0.32 3.27 -1.93
N ALA A 102 -0.21 3.71 -0.79
CA ALA A 102 -0.90 4.99 -0.67
C ALA A 102 0.06 6.19 -0.80
N ILE A 103 1.29 6.11 -0.28
CA ILE A 103 2.26 7.22 -0.40
C ILE A 103 2.92 7.31 -1.78
N LYS A 104 2.69 6.35 -2.68
CA LYS A 104 3.36 6.29 -3.99
C LYS A 104 3.03 7.50 -4.87
N SER A 105 1.87 8.13 -4.69
CA SER A 105 1.46 9.36 -5.38
C SER A 105 2.04 10.62 -4.76
N LEU A 106 2.61 10.56 -3.55
CA LEU A 106 3.19 11.71 -2.87
C LEU A 106 4.63 11.95 -3.35
N SER A 107 5.04 13.21 -3.35
CA SER A 107 6.46 13.53 -3.53
C SER A 107 7.29 12.98 -2.38
N ARG A 108 8.60 12.79 -2.61
CA ARG A 108 9.53 12.32 -1.58
C ARG A 108 9.47 13.16 -0.29
N ARG A 109 9.34 14.49 -0.44
CA ARG A 109 9.26 15.42 0.70
C ARG A 109 7.97 15.24 1.49
N GLN A 110 6.84 15.13 0.80
CA GLN A 110 5.53 14.89 1.42
C GLN A 110 5.50 13.55 2.17
N ALA A 111 5.99 12.49 1.54
CA ALA A 111 6.09 11.17 2.17
C ALA A 111 7.01 11.19 3.40
N ALA A 112 8.12 11.94 3.36
CA ALA A 112 9.04 12.09 4.48
C ALA A 112 8.37 12.79 5.68
N VAL A 113 7.71 13.93 5.45
CA VAL A 113 6.97 14.65 6.51
C VAL A 113 5.91 13.76 7.13
N LEU A 114 5.10 13.10 6.30
CA LEU A 114 4.03 12.24 6.78
C LEU A 114 4.58 11.09 7.63
N PHE A 115 5.66 10.43 7.19
CA PHE A 115 6.29 9.36 7.95
C PHE A 115 6.87 9.86 9.28
N GLN A 116 7.49 11.04 9.29
CA GLN A 116 8.04 11.64 10.50
C GLN A 116 6.95 12.02 11.51
N LEU A 117 5.82 12.57 11.03
CA LEU A 117 4.64 12.82 11.87
C LEU A 117 4.08 11.51 12.46
N ARG A 118 4.00 10.44 11.65
CA ARG A 118 3.56 9.10 12.11
C ARG A 118 4.49 8.48 13.15
N SER A 119 5.80 8.63 12.97
CA SER A 119 6.77 8.04 13.89
C SER A 119 7.05 8.89 15.12
N GLY A 120 6.60 10.15 15.15
CA GLY A 120 6.97 11.13 16.17
C GLY A 120 8.43 11.58 16.09
N HIS A 121 9.16 11.18 15.04
CA HIS A 121 10.53 11.57 14.74
C HIS A 121 10.54 12.73 13.74
N VAL A 122 9.86 13.81 14.10
CA VAL A 122 9.69 15.04 13.30
C VAL A 122 10.42 16.20 13.99
N PRO A 123 10.94 17.21 13.28
CA PRO A 123 11.64 18.37 13.86
C PRO A 123 10.72 19.34 14.64
N LEU A 124 9.90 18.82 15.54
CA LEU A 124 9.21 19.55 16.59
C LEU A 124 10.05 19.51 17.87
N ASN A 125 9.96 20.56 18.70
CA ASN A 125 10.83 20.76 19.85
C ASN A 125 10.74 19.64 20.89
N ALA A 126 9.60 18.98 21.07
CA ALA A 126 9.52 17.82 21.98
C ALA A 126 10.40 16.65 21.51
N HIS A 127 10.59 16.46 20.20
CA HIS A 127 11.54 15.49 19.69
C HIS A 127 12.98 16.01 19.74
N LEU A 128 13.21 17.23 19.26
CA LEU A 128 14.55 17.81 19.18
C LEU A 128 15.20 17.94 20.56
N HIS A 129 14.45 18.36 21.58
CA HIS A 129 14.94 18.43 22.95
C HIS A 129 15.32 17.05 23.51
N ARG A 130 14.50 16.04 23.25
CA ARG A 130 14.77 14.65 23.68
C ARG A 130 16.04 14.05 23.07
N ILE A 131 16.49 14.57 21.93
CA ILE A 131 17.76 14.18 21.29
C ILE A 131 18.85 15.24 21.44
N SER A 132 18.67 16.20 22.36
CA SER A 132 19.62 17.28 22.66
C SER A 132 19.97 18.17 21.46
N ARG A 133 19.01 18.38 20.55
CA ARG A 133 19.11 19.27 19.38
C ARG A 133 18.31 20.57 19.51
N ALA A 134 17.58 20.75 20.60
CA ALA A 134 16.90 21.99 20.95
C ALA A 134 17.04 22.25 22.45
N PRO A 135 17.12 23.53 22.88
CA PRO A 135 17.33 23.89 24.29
C PRO A 135 16.09 23.64 25.16
N SER A 136 14.90 23.57 24.57
CA SER A 136 13.65 23.31 25.28
C SER A 136 12.68 22.49 24.42
N SER A 137 11.77 21.77 25.07
CA SER A 137 10.67 21.07 24.41
C SER A 137 9.48 21.97 24.07
N THR A 138 9.45 23.21 24.59
CA THR A 138 8.33 24.15 24.46
C THR A 138 8.06 24.54 23.00
N CYS A 139 6.78 24.64 22.65
CA CYS A 139 6.33 25.11 21.35
C CYS A 139 6.70 26.58 21.13
N PRO A 140 7.43 26.91 20.04
CA PRO A 140 7.83 28.28 19.77
C PRO A 140 6.65 29.17 19.34
N ALA A 141 5.54 28.57 18.90
CA ALA A 141 4.39 29.31 18.40
C ALA A 141 3.43 29.78 19.50
N CYS A 142 3.23 28.97 20.55
CA CYS A 142 2.31 29.30 21.66
C CYS A 142 2.99 29.48 23.01
N ALA A 143 4.27 29.11 23.14
CA ALA A 143 5.07 29.17 24.36
C ALA A 143 4.51 28.44 25.61
N SER A 144 3.40 27.69 25.50
CA SER A 144 2.66 27.19 26.67
C SER A 144 2.81 25.69 26.95
N ALA A 145 3.19 24.89 25.95
CA ALA A 145 3.23 23.44 26.08
C ALA A 145 4.37 22.80 25.27
N PRO A 146 4.78 21.56 25.59
CA PRO A 146 5.71 20.81 24.77
C PRO A 146 5.20 20.63 23.34
N GLU A 147 6.06 20.87 22.36
CA GLU A 147 5.72 20.77 20.94
C GLU A 147 5.69 19.31 20.47
N THR A 148 4.64 18.59 20.84
CA THR A 148 4.37 17.23 20.37
C THR A 148 3.61 17.24 19.04
N VAL A 149 3.57 16.11 18.33
CA VAL A 149 2.73 15.96 17.12
C VAL A 149 1.26 16.21 17.44
N LEU A 150 0.77 15.70 18.57
CA LEU A 150 -0.60 15.95 19.03
C LEU A 150 -0.84 17.44 19.31
N HIS A 151 0.10 18.09 20.01
CA HIS A 151 -0.01 19.52 20.25
C HIS A 151 -0.05 20.31 18.93
N TYR A 152 0.90 20.05 18.05
CA TYR A 152 1.01 20.72 16.76
C TYR A 152 -0.23 20.53 15.88
N LEU A 153 -0.78 19.31 15.79
CA LEU A 153 -1.90 19.01 14.89
C LEU A 153 -3.28 19.34 15.47
N LEU A 154 -3.47 19.23 16.79
CA LEU A 154 -4.81 19.23 17.39
C LEU A 154 -5.03 20.26 18.50
N VAL A 155 -3.97 20.77 19.16
CA VAL A 155 -4.13 21.56 20.41
C VAL A 155 -3.61 22.99 20.28
N CYS A 156 -2.53 23.23 19.53
CA CYS A 156 -1.81 24.49 19.56
C CYS A 156 -2.74 25.68 19.19
N PRO A 157 -2.90 26.68 20.08
CA PRO A 157 -3.78 27.81 19.82
C PRO A 157 -3.27 28.71 18.69
N ALA A 158 -1.93 28.84 18.56
CA ALA A 158 -1.31 29.61 17.48
C ALA A 158 -1.65 29.08 16.07
N TYR A 159 -1.99 27.80 15.96
CA TYR A 159 -2.40 27.17 14.71
C TYR A 159 -3.91 26.94 14.58
N ALA A 160 -4.74 27.52 15.45
CA ALA A 160 -6.20 27.33 15.43
C ALA A 160 -6.81 27.67 14.07
N ASN A 161 -6.52 28.86 13.53
CA ASN A 161 -7.05 29.31 12.23
C ASN A 161 -6.62 28.42 11.04
N ALA A 162 -5.40 27.88 11.08
CA ALA A 162 -4.91 26.95 10.06
C ALA A 162 -5.59 25.58 10.21
N ARG A 163 -5.77 25.14 11.46
CA ARG A 163 -6.41 23.87 11.81
C ARG A 163 -7.89 23.88 11.43
N ASP A 164 -8.63 24.95 11.71
CA ASP A 164 -10.06 25.03 11.39
C ASP A 164 -10.31 24.97 9.88
N ARG A 165 -9.50 25.69 9.09
CA ARG A 165 -9.53 25.60 7.62
C ARG A 165 -9.30 24.18 7.11
N TYR A 166 -8.40 23.43 7.75
CA TYR A 166 -8.06 22.04 7.39
C TYR A 166 -9.10 21.02 7.88
N LEU A 167 -9.55 21.13 9.13
CA LEU A 167 -10.42 20.15 9.78
C LEU A 167 -11.89 20.24 9.36
N SER A 168 -12.32 21.39 8.80
CA SER A 168 -13.70 21.63 8.36
C SER A 168 -14.25 20.53 7.43
N GLY A 169 -13.44 20.00 6.52
CA GLY A 169 -13.85 18.94 5.58
C GLY A 169 -13.80 17.51 6.13
N LEU A 170 -13.24 17.28 7.32
CA LEU A 170 -13.00 15.94 7.87
C LEU A 170 -14.06 15.49 8.88
N GLY A 171 -14.95 16.39 9.32
CA GLY A 171 -16.03 16.08 10.26
C GLY A 171 -15.50 15.54 11.58
N ARG A 172 -16.11 14.46 12.11
CA ARG A 172 -15.68 13.84 13.39
C ARG A 172 -14.27 13.26 13.37
N ARG A 173 -13.76 12.85 12.19
CA ARG A 173 -12.41 12.29 12.01
C ARG A 173 -11.30 13.32 12.26
N SER A 174 -11.65 14.60 12.18
CA SER A 174 -10.73 15.71 12.39
C SER A 174 -10.08 15.74 13.78
N ARG A 175 -10.68 15.05 14.76
CA ARG A 175 -10.24 15.06 16.17
C ARG A 175 -9.38 13.87 16.58
N ASP A 176 -9.20 12.89 15.69
CA ASP A 176 -8.43 11.69 16.00
C ASP A 176 -7.10 11.66 15.24
N LEU A 177 -6.01 11.71 15.99
CA LEU A 177 -4.66 11.68 15.46
C LEU A 177 -4.40 10.43 14.60
N SER A 178 -4.96 9.28 14.99
CA SER A 178 -4.80 8.02 14.26
C SER A 178 -5.39 8.13 12.87
N THR A 179 -6.64 8.58 12.75
CA THR A 179 -7.27 8.78 11.44
C THR A 179 -6.52 9.81 10.58
N LEU A 180 -6.09 10.95 11.14
CA LEU A 180 -5.38 11.99 10.37
C LEU A 180 -4.07 11.49 9.76
N LEU A 181 -3.35 10.65 10.49
CA LEU A 181 -2.04 10.15 10.07
C LEU A 181 -2.12 8.79 9.33
N GLY A 182 -3.18 8.01 9.56
CA GLY A 182 -3.36 6.67 9.03
C GLY A 182 -4.20 6.59 7.76
N THR A 183 -5.07 7.56 7.48
CA THR A 183 -6.00 7.50 6.34
C THR A 183 -5.54 8.36 5.16
N PRO A 184 -5.42 7.79 3.93
CA PRO A 184 -4.95 8.53 2.75
C PRO A 184 -5.75 9.80 2.43
N ASP A 185 -7.07 9.77 2.63
CA ASP A 185 -7.96 10.92 2.36
C ASP A 185 -7.63 12.14 3.22
N ALA A 186 -7.02 11.94 4.40
CA ALA A 186 -6.63 13.02 5.29
C ALA A 186 -5.25 13.63 4.96
N TRP A 187 -4.45 12.98 4.10
CA TRP A 187 -3.07 13.39 3.88
C TRP A 187 -2.92 14.64 3.02
N GLU A 188 -3.71 14.78 1.96
CA GLU A 188 -3.65 15.99 1.13
C GLU A 188 -4.02 17.24 1.95
N PRO A 189 -5.12 17.25 2.71
CA PRO A 189 -5.44 18.40 3.55
C PRO A 189 -4.41 18.58 4.69
N LEU A 190 -3.83 17.50 5.24
CA LEU A 190 -2.76 17.58 6.25
C LEU A 190 -1.50 18.25 5.70
N LEU A 191 -1.11 17.93 4.47
CA LEU A 191 0.04 18.54 3.82
C LEU A 191 -0.18 20.02 3.53
N ARG A 192 -1.41 20.43 3.17
CA ARG A 192 -1.78 21.87 3.08
C ARG A 192 -1.69 22.56 4.44
N TYR A 193 -2.18 21.93 5.51
CA TYR A 193 -2.02 22.44 6.87
C TYR A 193 -0.53 22.68 7.19
N VAL A 194 0.31 21.67 6.96
CA VAL A 194 1.75 21.77 7.19
C VAL A 194 2.41 22.89 6.37
N GLY A 195 2.04 23.06 5.10
CA GLY A 195 2.53 24.16 4.28
C GLY A 195 2.10 25.52 4.83
N SER A 196 0.84 25.66 5.24
CA SER A 196 0.27 26.91 5.75
C SER A 196 0.85 27.39 7.07
N THR A 197 1.19 26.46 7.98
CA THR A 197 1.82 26.82 9.26
C THR A 197 3.27 27.23 9.10
N ARG A 198 3.89 26.88 7.95
CA ARG A 198 5.31 27.09 7.64
C ARG A 198 6.26 26.48 8.68
N ARG A 199 5.76 25.66 9.61
CA ARG A 199 6.51 25.15 10.77
C ARG A 199 7.72 24.32 10.36
N PHE A 200 7.62 23.61 9.23
CA PHE A 200 8.72 22.81 8.71
C PHE A 200 9.33 23.36 7.41
N ALA A 201 9.09 24.63 7.09
CA ALA A 201 9.59 25.25 5.85
C ALA A 201 11.13 25.15 5.73
N HIS A 202 11.85 25.30 6.85
CA HIS A 202 13.31 25.17 6.88
C HIS A 202 13.79 23.74 6.60
N THR A 203 13.04 22.71 6.99
CA THR A 203 13.49 21.31 6.87
C THR A 203 13.03 20.65 5.58
N PHE A 204 11.80 20.90 5.14
CA PHE A 204 11.21 20.22 3.98
C PHE A 204 10.83 21.17 2.84
N GLY A 205 11.01 22.48 3.01
CA GLY A 205 10.50 23.47 2.07
C GLY A 205 8.97 23.55 2.13
N ASP A 206 8.36 23.98 1.02
CA ASP A 206 6.91 23.91 0.86
C ASP A 206 6.50 22.48 0.49
N VAL A 207 5.61 21.92 1.30
CA VAL A 207 5.05 20.57 1.12
C VAL A 207 3.57 20.60 0.76
N ALA A 208 2.98 21.80 0.65
CA ALA A 208 1.61 21.96 0.20
C ALA A 208 1.47 21.35 -1.20
N PRO A 209 0.45 20.51 -1.43
CA PRO A 209 0.10 20.04 -2.77
C PRO A 209 -0.12 21.26 -3.68
N GLN A 210 0.66 21.34 -4.76
CA GLN A 210 0.42 22.32 -5.81
C GLN A 210 -0.92 21.98 -6.47
N GLN A 211 -1.79 22.97 -6.61
CA GLN A 211 -2.99 22.77 -7.42
C GLN A 211 -2.53 22.43 -8.83
N VAL A 212 -2.83 21.21 -9.30
CA VAL A 212 -2.75 20.92 -10.73
C VAL A 212 -3.74 21.87 -11.37
N GLN A 213 -3.23 22.87 -12.10
CA GLN A 213 -4.05 23.61 -13.05
C GLN A 213 -4.64 22.55 -13.97
N ARG A 214 -5.92 22.22 -13.77
CA ARG A 214 -6.68 21.54 -14.79
C ARG A 214 -6.80 22.56 -15.90
N ASP A 215 -5.88 22.50 -16.85
CA ASP A 215 -6.01 23.19 -18.12
C ASP A 215 -7.41 22.87 -18.63
N GLN A 216 -8.27 23.88 -18.61
CA GLN A 216 -9.51 23.86 -19.35
C GLN A 216 -9.13 23.87 -20.82
N GLN A 217 -8.80 22.70 -21.36
CA GLN A 217 -8.82 22.48 -22.80
C GLN A 217 -10.30 22.56 -23.21
N GLN A 218 -10.72 23.76 -23.58
CA GLN A 218 -11.90 23.96 -24.40
C GLN A 218 -11.76 23.08 -25.63
N ALA A 219 -12.54 22.00 -25.68
CA ALA A 219 -12.73 21.24 -26.90
C ALA A 219 -13.28 22.19 -27.97
N PRO A 220 -12.79 22.15 -29.23
CA PRO A 220 -13.30 22.99 -30.29
C PRO A 220 -14.78 22.66 -30.50
N ARG A 221 -15.63 23.70 -30.49
CA ARG A 221 -17.05 23.57 -30.79
C ARG A 221 -17.19 22.98 -32.20
N GLY A 222 -17.68 21.74 -32.27
CA GLY A 222 -18.05 21.11 -33.54
C GLY A 222 -19.12 21.92 -34.28
N PRO A 223 -19.18 21.82 -35.61
CA PRO A 223 -20.01 22.69 -36.43
C PRO A 223 -21.50 22.51 -36.13
N GLN A 224 -22.18 23.61 -35.82
CA GLN A 224 -23.63 23.66 -35.65
C GLN A 224 -24.30 23.33 -36.99
N ARG A 225 -24.99 22.18 -37.04
CA ARG A 225 -25.91 21.85 -38.14
C ARG A 225 -27.05 22.86 -38.15
N ARG A 226 -27.08 23.72 -39.17
CA ARG A 226 -28.25 24.54 -39.51
C ARG A 226 -29.40 23.61 -39.88
N ARG A 227 -30.49 23.67 -39.11
CA ARG A 227 -31.77 23.06 -39.49
C ARG A 227 -32.41 23.96 -40.53
N HIS A 228 -32.54 23.46 -41.76
CA HIS A 228 -33.43 24.06 -42.75
C HIS A 228 -34.88 23.80 -42.31
N ALA A 229 -35.64 24.87 -42.17
CA ALA A 229 -37.10 24.82 -42.11
C ALA A 229 -37.61 24.88 -43.55
N SER A 230 -38.30 23.84 -44.00
CA SER A 230 -39.09 23.88 -45.22
C SER A 230 -40.54 24.17 -44.84
N ARG A 231 -41.09 25.20 -45.49
CA ARG A 231 -42.53 25.45 -45.63
C ARG A 231 -43.18 24.38 -46.47
#